data_AF-A0A838NWM0-F1
#
_entry.id   AF-A0A838NWM0-F1
#
_cell.length_a   1.000
_cell.length_b   1.000
_cell.length_c   1.000
_cell.angle_alpha   90.00
_cell.angle_beta   90.00
_cell.angle_gamma   90.00
#
_symmetry.space_group_name_H-M   'P 1'
#
loop_
_entity.id
_entity.type
_entity.pdbx_description
1 polymer ?
#
loop_
_entity_poly.entity_id
_entity_poly.type
_entity_poly.pdbx_seq_one_letter_code
_entity_poly.pdbx_strand_id
1 'polypeptide(L)'
;MVKKQKDNGIWGGNLLGLGPVAAQGIRDAGTIPQYRRLLQLEWPGGSRPFKLADRVLFRLLSRDEDPALHFEFQKSVKSDPDAEAWARGVIREAASAALAEAGYADDPRLRGAGHKIANAISQFLRSPLAEKPFIKAGKQIALHPEAHPPSWYSVAMLASMPNLQRERAGFTERLGHYLAQPAPRKSFVIQVGKRTVKPQHLLLGDPIEVDAKGLPKDPPLALLYIELLARMGALSWAPVAAKALARMLKDCDELGVWRPKNLRSQPKALNKISYHYYPLHLDAKTTEGREVDITFRLALIAKILGWTVDYG
;
A
#
# COMPACT_ATOMS: atom_id res chain seq x y z
N MET A 1 1.12 4.00 19.85
CA MET A 1 2.13 3.56 18.87
C MET A 1 3.54 4.03 19.24
N VAL A 2 3.77 5.32 19.47
CA VAL A 2 5.09 5.88 19.83
C VAL A 2 5.78 5.16 21.00
N LYS A 3 5.05 4.92 22.10
CA LYS A 3 5.58 4.20 23.28
C LYS A 3 6.04 2.75 23.01
N LYS A 4 5.62 2.15 21.88
CA LYS A 4 6.02 0.78 21.49
C LYS A 4 7.27 0.76 20.59
N GLN A 5 7.78 1.91 20.17
CA GLN A 5 8.99 1.98 19.36
C GLN A 5 10.20 1.69 20.24
N LYS A 6 11.10 0.83 19.75
CA LYS A 6 12.40 0.61 20.38
C LYS A 6 13.35 1.76 20.07
N ASP A 7 14.42 1.91 20.87
CA ASP A 7 15.41 2.98 20.70
C ASP A 7 16.20 2.90 19.38
N ASN A 8 16.17 1.74 18.71
CA ASN A 8 16.73 1.57 17.37
C ASN A 8 15.76 2.01 16.24
N GLY A 9 14.62 2.61 16.58
CA GLY A 9 13.64 3.12 15.61
C GLY A 9 12.62 2.10 15.12
N ILE A 10 12.65 0.87 15.63
CA ILE A 10 11.84 -0.25 15.10
C ILE A 10 10.61 -0.53 15.97
N TRP A 11 9.49 -0.84 15.31
CA TRP A 11 8.29 -1.38 15.95
C TRP A 11 8.17 -2.88 15.70
N GLY A 12 7.61 -3.61 16.68
CA GLY A 12 7.27 -5.03 16.52
C GLY A 12 8.44 -5.99 16.27
N GLY A 13 9.68 -5.49 16.19
CA GLY A 13 10.86 -6.27 15.81
C GLY A 13 10.87 -6.74 14.35
N ASN A 14 10.04 -6.15 13.48
CA ASN A 14 9.90 -6.51 12.07
C ASN A 14 9.56 -5.25 11.24
N LEU A 15 9.64 -5.34 9.92
CA LEU A 15 9.34 -4.20 9.04
C LEU A 15 7.94 -4.24 8.45
N LEU A 16 7.55 -5.36 7.85
CA LEU A 16 6.39 -5.44 6.94
C LEU A 16 5.13 -6.02 7.59
N GLY A 17 5.24 -6.64 8.77
CA GLY A 17 4.14 -7.33 9.42
C GLY A 17 2.93 -6.42 9.61
N LEU A 18 1.75 -6.84 9.13
CA LEU A 18 0.50 -6.08 9.24
C LEU A 18 -0.31 -6.45 10.51
N GLY A 19 0.31 -7.19 11.42
CA GLY A 19 -0.28 -7.68 12.66
C GLY A 19 0.39 -8.99 13.10
N PRO A 20 -0.10 -9.63 14.18
CA PRO A 20 0.50 -10.84 14.71
C PRO A 20 0.44 -12.01 13.72
N VAL A 21 1.57 -12.72 13.56
CA VAL A 21 1.72 -13.95 12.76
C VAL A 21 2.64 -14.92 13.51
N ALA A 22 2.05 -15.84 14.27
CA ALA A 22 2.78 -16.76 15.14
C ALA A 22 3.82 -17.61 14.38
N ALA A 23 3.46 -18.12 13.20
CA ALA A 23 4.34 -18.93 12.35
C ALA A 23 5.63 -18.21 11.92
N GLN A 24 5.61 -16.87 11.91
CA GLN A 24 6.77 -16.03 11.56
C GLN A 24 7.40 -15.36 12.80
N GLY A 25 6.90 -15.66 14.00
CA GLY A 25 7.33 -15.00 15.24
C GLY A 25 6.95 -13.52 15.33
N ILE A 26 6.07 -13.03 14.45
CA ILE A 26 5.62 -11.64 14.42
C ILE A 26 4.56 -11.44 15.51
N ARG A 27 4.81 -10.53 16.45
CA ARG A 27 3.95 -10.30 17.62
C ARG A 27 3.03 -9.08 17.48
N ASP A 28 3.40 -8.12 16.63
CA ASP A 28 2.66 -6.87 16.41
C ASP A 28 2.99 -6.31 15.03
N ALA A 29 2.26 -5.29 14.59
CA ALA A 29 2.53 -4.59 13.34
C ALA A 29 3.95 -3.98 13.32
N GLY A 30 4.61 -4.11 12.17
CA GLY A 30 6.00 -3.73 11.94
C GLY A 30 6.21 -2.23 11.73
N THR A 31 7.48 -1.87 11.52
CA THR A 31 7.91 -0.48 11.34
C THR A 31 7.21 0.24 10.21
N ILE A 32 7.07 -0.36 9.01
CA ILE A 32 6.48 0.31 7.85
C ILE A 32 5.01 0.69 8.09
N PRO A 33 4.09 -0.23 8.47
CA PRO A 33 2.72 0.15 8.74
C PRO A 33 2.57 1.11 9.91
N GLN A 34 3.41 1.02 10.96
CA GLN A 34 3.35 1.95 12.10
C GLN A 34 3.85 3.34 11.73
N TYR A 35 4.93 3.44 10.96
CA TYR A 35 5.46 4.70 10.46
C TYR A 35 4.44 5.42 9.59
N ARG A 36 3.88 4.72 8.59
CA ARG A 36 2.83 5.27 7.71
C ARG A 36 1.60 5.67 8.51
N ARG A 37 1.23 4.91 9.55
CA ARG A 37 0.12 5.26 10.43
C ARG A 37 0.38 6.53 11.25
N LEU A 38 1.63 6.80 11.66
CA LEU A 38 1.97 8.08 12.30
C LEU A 38 1.81 9.25 11.32
N LEU A 39 2.17 9.07 10.05
CA LEU A 39 1.91 10.08 9.02
C LEU A 39 0.41 10.34 8.86
N GLN A 40 -0.40 9.29 8.78
CA GLN A 40 -1.86 9.41 8.64
C GLN A 40 -2.54 10.09 9.85
N LEU A 41 -1.88 10.07 11.02
CA LEU A 41 -2.34 10.75 12.23
C LEU A 41 -1.76 12.17 12.36
N GLU A 42 -1.08 12.67 11.32
CA GLU A 42 -0.40 13.98 11.31
C GLU A 42 0.53 14.16 12.52
N TRP A 43 1.20 13.07 12.93
CA TRP A 43 2.15 13.14 14.02
C TRP A 43 3.29 14.10 13.65
N PRO A 44 3.78 14.96 14.57
CA PRO A 44 4.76 15.98 14.22
C PRO A 44 6.01 15.42 13.53
N GLY A 45 6.24 15.89 12.30
CA GLY A 45 7.44 15.59 11.52
C GLY A 45 8.72 15.99 12.27
N GLY A 46 9.80 15.24 12.06
CA GLY A 46 11.08 15.51 12.73
C GLY A 46 11.10 15.24 14.24
N SER A 47 10.00 14.74 14.81
CA SER A 47 10.00 14.20 16.18
C SER A 47 10.86 12.94 16.29
N ARG A 48 11.22 12.57 17.53
CA ARG A 48 12.10 11.41 17.82
C ARG A 48 11.67 10.13 17.09
N PRO A 49 10.36 9.77 17.00
CA PRO A 49 9.97 8.54 16.32
C PRO A 49 10.33 8.48 14.85
N PHE A 50 10.14 9.59 14.13
CA PHE A 50 10.54 9.71 12.73
C PHE A 50 12.06 9.67 12.60
N LYS A 51 12.78 10.53 13.34
CA LYS A 51 14.26 10.58 13.28
C LYS A 51 14.93 9.22 13.47
N LEU A 52 14.44 8.41 14.41
CA LEU A 52 14.98 7.06 14.64
C LEU A 52 14.64 6.09 13.52
N ALA A 53 13.40 6.11 13.04
CA ALA A 53 12.96 5.24 11.95
C ALA A 53 13.63 5.61 10.62
N ASP A 54 13.69 6.90 10.29
CA ASP A 54 14.29 7.44 9.06
C ASP A 54 15.74 6.96 8.90
N ARG A 55 16.52 6.93 9.99
CA ARG A 55 17.89 6.38 9.98
C ARG A 55 17.91 4.96 9.43
N VAL A 56 17.00 4.10 9.88
CA VAL A 56 16.92 2.73 9.39
C VAL A 56 16.37 2.68 7.97
N LEU A 57 15.29 3.42 7.68
CA LEU A 57 14.67 3.42 6.36
C LEU A 57 15.63 3.88 5.26
N PHE A 58 16.41 4.93 5.50
CA PHE A 58 17.45 5.35 4.55
C PHE A 58 18.61 4.37 4.44
N ARG A 59 18.98 3.70 5.54
CA ARG A 59 19.98 2.61 5.52
C ARG A 59 19.51 1.42 4.67
N LEU A 60 18.21 1.14 4.63
CA LEU A 60 17.65 0.11 3.75
C LEU A 60 17.81 0.47 2.27
N LEU A 61 17.74 1.76 1.92
CA LEU A 61 17.91 2.23 0.54
C LEU A 61 19.38 2.31 0.08
N SER A 62 20.34 2.26 1.00
CA SER A 62 21.77 2.21 0.67
C SER A 62 22.24 0.79 0.33
N ARG A 63 23.47 0.67 -0.20
CA ARG A 63 24.17 -0.59 -0.45
C ARG A 63 24.78 -1.16 0.85
N ASP A 64 23.94 -1.26 1.87
CA ASP A 64 24.34 -1.82 3.17
C ASP A 64 23.98 -3.31 3.22
N GLU A 65 25.02 -4.14 3.23
CA GLU A 65 24.94 -5.60 3.18
C GLU A 65 24.86 -6.25 4.57
N ASP A 66 24.68 -5.47 5.64
CA ASP A 66 24.49 -6.00 6.99
C ASP A 66 23.32 -7.00 7.01
N PRO A 67 23.56 -8.28 7.35
CA PRO A 67 22.52 -9.31 7.39
C PRO A 67 21.37 -8.98 8.35
N ALA A 68 21.60 -8.11 9.33
CA ALA A 68 20.56 -7.66 10.25
C ALA A 68 19.41 -6.93 9.52
N LEU A 69 19.69 -6.31 8.38
CA LEU A 69 18.73 -5.57 7.56
C LEU A 69 17.76 -6.48 6.78
N HIS A 70 17.86 -7.81 6.91
CA HIS A 70 16.82 -8.74 6.43
C HIS A 70 15.63 -8.85 7.38
N PHE A 71 15.72 -8.36 8.61
CA PHE A 71 14.66 -8.39 9.64
C PHE A 71 13.91 -9.75 9.71
N GLU A 72 12.60 -9.76 9.46
CA GLU A 72 11.77 -10.97 9.50
C GLU A 72 12.23 -12.09 8.53
N PHE A 73 13.03 -11.76 7.51
CA PHE A 73 13.54 -12.72 6.53
C PHE A 73 14.93 -13.27 6.85
N GLN A 74 15.59 -12.84 7.94
CA GLN A 74 16.95 -13.30 8.28
C GLN A 74 17.08 -14.82 8.29
N LYS A 75 16.13 -15.52 8.93
CA LYS A 75 16.14 -16.99 9.00
C LYS A 75 15.94 -17.62 7.61
N SER A 76 15.04 -17.06 6.82
CA SER A 76 14.76 -17.53 5.47
C SER A 76 15.98 -17.40 4.57
N VAL A 77 16.59 -16.21 4.53
CA VAL A 77 17.80 -15.92 3.74
C VAL A 77 18.97 -16.78 4.20
N LYS A 78 19.18 -16.96 5.52
CA LYS A 78 20.22 -17.84 6.04
C LYS A 78 20.05 -19.30 5.58
N SER A 79 18.81 -19.78 5.49
CA SER A 79 18.53 -21.14 5.03
C SER A 79 18.50 -21.29 3.50
N ASP A 80 18.35 -20.18 2.79
CA ASP A 80 18.12 -20.13 1.36
C ASP A 80 18.61 -18.78 0.80
N PRO A 81 19.90 -18.66 0.47
CA PRO A 81 20.51 -17.40 0.04
C PRO A 81 19.83 -16.78 -1.20
N ASP A 82 19.23 -17.61 -2.06
CA ASP A 82 18.51 -17.15 -3.26
C ASP A 82 17.27 -16.30 -2.91
N ALA A 83 16.78 -16.36 -1.66
CA ALA A 83 15.70 -15.51 -1.16
C ALA A 83 16.12 -14.06 -0.87
N GLU A 84 17.42 -13.77 -0.80
CA GLU A 84 17.95 -12.46 -0.39
C GLU A 84 17.49 -11.33 -1.32
N ALA A 85 17.60 -11.54 -2.63
CA ALA A 85 17.23 -10.53 -3.62
C ALA A 85 15.75 -10.13 -3.49
N TRP A 86 14.87 -11.10 -3.29
CA TRP A 86 13.44 -10.86 -3.06
C TRP A 86 13.20 -10.13 -1.73
N ALA A 87 13.80 -10.60 -0.63
CA ALA A 87 13.64 -10.03 0.70
C ALA A 87 14.10 -8.56 0.74
N ARG A 88 15.28 -8.27 0.19
CA ARG A 88 15.81 -6.91 0.04
C ARG A 88 14.94 -6.05 -0.88
N GLY A 89 14.44 -6.63 -1.97
CA GLY A 89 13.55 -5.95 -2.92
C GLY A 89 12.29 -5.43 -2.24
N VAL A 90 11.52 -6.31 -1.59
CA VAL A 90 10.26 -5.94 -0.94
C VAL A 90 10.46 -4.98 0.24
N ILE A 91 11.53 -5.16 1.03
CA ILE A 91 11.86 -4.25 2.14
C ILE A 91 12.20 -2.85 1.61
N ARG A 92 13.03 -2.75 0.57
CA ARG A 92 13.41 -1.46 -0.03
C ARG A 92 12.20 -0.75 -0.61
N GLU A 93 11.35 -1.46 -1.33
CA GLU A 93 10.13 -0.87 -1.91
C GLU A 93 9.19 -0.34 -0.83
N ALA A 94 9.00 -1.10 0.26
CA ALA A 94 8.19 -0.67 1.40
C ALA A 94 8.78 0.55 2.14
N ALA A 95 10.11 0.58 2.32
CA ALA A 95 10.81 1.74 2.89
C ALA A 95 10.70 2.96 1.97
N SER A 96 10.80 2.79 0.65
CA SER A 96 10.60 3.86 -0.32
C SER A 96 9.20 4.45 -0.24
N ALA A 97 8.17 3.62 -0.10
CA ALA A 97 6.79 4.08 0.09
C ALA A 97 6.64 4.95 1.35
N ALA A 98 7.16 4.48 2.49
CA ALA A 98 7.08 5.21 3.76
C ALA A 98 7.82 6.56 3.69
N LEU A 99 9.02 6.59 3.12
CA LEU A 99 9.82 7.81 2.98
C LEU A 99 9.20 8.79 1.96
N ALA A 100 8.61 8.28 0.88
CA ALA A 100 7.90 9.11 -0.09
C ALA A 100 6.69 9.81 0.55
N GLU A 101 5.89 9.07 1.31
CA GLU A 101 4.75 9.63 2.06
C GLU A 101 5.17 10.66 3.11
N ALA A 102 6.36 10.51 3.70
CA ALA A 102 6.94 11.47 4.64
C ALA A 102 7.53 12.72 3.96
N GLY A 103 7.47 12.84 2.63
CA GLY A 103 7.92 14.02 1.90
C GLY A 103 9.41 14.02 1.53
N TYR A 104 10.11 12.88 1.63
CA TYR A 104 11.53 12.77 1.25
C TYR A 104 11.77 12.55 -0.25
N ALA A 105 10.81 12.88 -1.12
CA ALA A 105 10.83 12.56 -2.55
C ALA A 105 12.09 13.06 -3.29
N ASP A 106 12.69 14.15 -2.82
CA ASP A 106 13.89 14.75 -3.42
C ASP A 106 15.21 14.17 -2.86
N ASP A 107 15.17 13.29 -1.85
CA ASP A 107 16.38 12.60 -1.37
C ASP A 107 16.96 11.70 -2.48
N PRO A 108 18.25 11.81 -2.82
CA PRO A 108 18.85 11.06 -3.93
C PRO A 108 18.70 9.53 -3.81
N ARG A 109 18.70 8.99 -2.58
CA ARG A 109 18.56 7.55 -2.35
C ARG A 109 17.15 7.09 -2.67
N LEU A 110 16.15 7.86 -2.22
CA LEU A 110 14.75 7.58 -2.53
C LEU A 110 14.47 7.75 -4.02
N ARG A 111 14.94 8.85 -4.62
CA ARG A 111 14.80 9.10 -6.05
C ARG A 111 15.40 7.97 -6.88
N GLY A 112 16.63 7.55 -6.56
CA GLY A 112 17.30 6.42 -7.22
C GLY A 112 16.52 5.10 -7.08
N ALA A 113 16.04 4.79 -5.87
CA ALA A 113 15.19 3.61 -5.63
C ALA A 113 13.88 3.68 -6.44
N GLY A 114 13.24 4.84 -6.47
CA GLY A 114 12.00 5.09 -7.22
C GLY A 114 12.17 4.87 -8.72
N HIS A 115 13.23 5.39 -9.34
CA HIS A 115 13.53 5.12 -10.75
C HIS A 115 13.78 3.63 -11.03
N LYS A 116 14.45 2.91 -10.11
CA LYS A 116 14.71 1.48 -10.26
C LYS A 116 13.43 0.66 -10.19
N ILE A 117 12.57 0.93 -9.21
CA ILE A 117 11.26 0.28 -9.04
C ILE A 117 10.37 0.56 -10.25
N ALA A 118 10.26 1.83 -10.66
CA ALA A 118 9.48 2.21 -11.83
C ALA A 118 9.98 1.54 -13.13
N ASN A 119 11.29 1.38 -13.30
CA ASN A 119 11.85 0.68 -14.45
C ASN A 119 11.47 -0.81 -14.48
N ALA A 120 11.54 -1.52 -13.34
CA ALA A 120 11.16 -2.93 -13.26
C ALA A 120 9.68 -3.14 -13.60
N ILE A 121 8.80 -2.31 -13.04
CA ILE A 121 7.36 -2.35 -13.34
C ILE A 121 7.12 -1.98 -14.82
N SER A 122 7.80 -0.96 -15.34
CA SER A 122 7.66 -0.55 -16.74
C SER A 122 8.06 -1.67 -17.71
N GLN A 123 9.12 -2.43 -17.41
CA GLN A 123 9.53 -3.59 -18.20
C GLN A 123 8.46 -4.69 -18.16
N PHE A 124 7.93 -5.01 -16.98
CA PHE A 124 6.83 -5.95 -16.83
C PHE A 124 5.58 -5.53 -17.64
N LEU A 125 5.14 -4.28 -17.49
CA LEU A 125 3.95 -3.75 -18.18
C LEU A 125 4.06 -3.74 -19.70
N ARG A 126 5.28 -3.72 -20.24
CA ARG A 126 5.54 -3.81 -21.69
C ARG A 126 5.70 -5.23 -22.20
N SER A 127 5.76 -6.21 -21.29
CA SER A 127 5.97 -7.61 -21.62
C SER A 127 4.63 -8.35 -21.78
N PRO A 128 4.60 -9.49 -22.48
CA PRO A 128 3.43 -10.37 -22.50
C PRO A 128 3.00 -10.88 -21.12
N LEU A 129 3.89 -10.81 -20.12
CA LEU A 129 3.60 -11.22 -18.75
C LEU A 129 2.59 -10.30 -18.07
N ALA A 130 2.40 -9.06 -18.54
CA ALA A 130 1.34 -8.20 -18.01
C ALA A 130 -0.07 -8.78 -18.25
N GLU A 131 -0.26 -9.47 -19.37
CA GLU A 131 -1.54 -10.13 -19.71
C GLU A 131 -1.61 -11.57 -19.19
N LYS A 132 -0.48 -12.30 -19.24
CA LYS A 132 -0.38 -13.71 -18.85
C LYS A 132 0.73 -13.92 -17.83
N PRO A 133 0.56 -13.43 -16.58
CA PRO A 133 1.63 -13.44 -15.58
C PRO A 133 1.85 -14.81 -14.92
N PHE A 134 1.05 -15.82 -15.24
CA PHE A 134 1.01 -17.08 -14.50
C PHE A 134 1.55 -18.26 -15.29
N ILE A 135 2.24 -19.14 -14.56
CA ILE A 135 2.69 -20.45 -15.02
C ILE A 135 2.16 -21.54 -14.10
N LYS A 136 2.08 -22.77 -14.62
CA LYS A 136 1.75 -23.95 -13.82
C LYS A 136 3.02 -24.44 -13.11
N ALA A 137 2.98 -24.50 -11.78
CA ALA A 137 4.07 -25.02 -10.94
C ALA A 137 3.55 -26.20 -10.11
N GLY A 138 3.70 -27.41 -10.65
CA GLY A 138 3.13 -28.62 -10.07
C GLY A 138 1.60 -28.53 -9.93
N LYS A 139 1.11 -28.56 -8.68
CA LYS A 139 -0.33 -28.44 -8.34
C LYS A 139 -0.78 -26.99 -8.13
N GLN A 140 0.14 -26.02 -8.13
CA GLN A 140 -0.15 -24.62 -7.86
C GLN A 140 -0.02 -23.76 -9.12
N ILE A 141 -0.67 -22.60 -9.08
CA ILE A 141 -0.45 -21.52 -10.05
C ILE A 141 0.61 -20.62 -9.44
N ALA A 142 1.71 -20.41 -10.16
CA ALA A 142 2.78 -19.53 -9.75
C ALA A 142 2.83 -18.30 -10.64
N LEU A 143 3.26 -17.17 -10.08
CA LEU A 143 3.67 -16.01 -10.85
C LEU A 143 4.95 -16.37 -11.62
N HIS A 144 5.05 -15.94 -12.88
CA HIS A 144 6.26 -16.08 -13.66
C HIS A 144 7.44 -15.41 -12.93
N PRO A 145 8.63 -16.03 -12.83
CA PRO A 145 9.76 -15.48 -12.07
C PRO A 145 10.22 -14.09 -12.53
N GLU A 146 10.05 -13.80 -13.83
CA GLU A 146 10.38 -12.50 -14.43
C GLU A 146 9.21 -11.49 -14.39
N ALA A 147 8.05 -11.88 -13.85
CA ALA A 147 6.96 -10.94 -13.70
C ALA A 147 7.21 -10.05 -12.48
N HIS A 148 7.31 -8.74 -12.74
CA HIS A 148 7.50 -7.70 -11.73
C HIS A 148 6.27 -6.77 -11.68
N PRO A 149 5.09 -7.27 -11.27
CA PRO A 149 3.91 -6.43 -11.15
C PRO A 149 4.09 -5.36 -10.07
N PRO A 150 3.32 -4.26 -10.14
CA PRO A 150 3.30 -3.28 -9.07
C PRO A 150 2.85 -3.92 -7.76
N SER A 151 3.28 -3.34 -6.65
CA SER A 151 2.77 -3.65 -5.32
C SER A 151 2.12 -2.43 -4.66
N TRP A 152 1.35 -2.64 -3.59
CA TRP A 152 0.81 -1.57 -2.76
C TRP A 152 1.87 -0.54 -2.32
N TYR A 153 3.12 -0.98 -2.11
CA TYR A 153 4.21 -0.09 -1.75
C TYR A 153 4.68 0.74 -2.95
N SER A 154 4.97 0.12 -4.10
CA SER A 154 5.35 0.88 -5.31
C SER A 154 4.28 1.90 -5.74
N VAL A 155 2.99 1.54 -5.63
CA VAL A 155 1.90 2.44 -6.01
C VAL A 155 1.80 3.60 -5.01
N ALA A 156 1.91 3.33 -3.70
CA ALA A 156 1.97 4.38 -2.69
C ALA A 156 3.17 5.32 -2.87
N MET A 157 4.36 4.75 -3.12
CA MET A 157 5.56 5.52 -3.44
C MET A 157 5.34 6.43 -4.65
N LEU A 158 4.82 5.89 -5.76
CA LEU A 158 4.58 6.67 -6.98
C LEU A 158 3.53 7.77 -6.74
N ALA A 159 2.42 7.45 -6.06
CA ALA A 159 1.38 8.39 -5.70
C ALA A 159 1.89 9.57 -4.85
N SER A 160 2.95 9.35 -4.05
CA SER A 160 3.59 10.38 -3.22
C SER A 160 4.78 11.09 -3.90
N MET A 161 5.13 10.74 -5.14
CA MET A 161 6.27 11.32 -5.87
C MET A 161 5.84 11.99 -7.19
N PRO A 162 5.18 13.16 -7.15
CA PRO A 162 4.66 13.82 -8.36
C PRO A 162 5.75 14.19 -9.38
N ASN A 163 6.96 14.51 -8.93
CA ASN A 163 8.11 14.78 -9.81
C ASN A 163 8.44 13.53 -10.66
N LEU A 164 8.50 12.35 -10.03
CA LEU A 164 8.74 11.08 -10.71
C LEU A 164 7.60 10.72 -11.67
N GLN A 165 6.35 10.99 -11.28
CA GLN A 165 5.19 10.80 -12.16
C GLN A 165 5.30 11.63 -13.44
N ARG A 166 5.68 12.91 -13.34
CA ARG A 166 5.86 13.81 -14.49
C ARG A 166 7.02 13.38 -15.39
N GLU A 167 8.17 13.06 -14.80
CA GLU A 167 9.33 12.56 -15.54
C GLU A 167 9.05 11.24 -16.27
N ARG A 168 8.08 10.47 -15.78
CA ARG A 168 7.69 9.16 -16.32
C ARG A 168 6.22 9.11 -16.73
N ALA A 169 5.67 10.20 -17.28
CA ALA A 169 4.24 10.34 -17.55
C ALA A 169 3.63 9.14 -18.31
N GLY A 170 4.24 8.74 -19.43
CA GLY A 170 3.75 7.59 -20.20
C GLY A 170 3.87 6.23 -19.48
N PHE A 171 4.74 6.10 -18.48
CA PHE A 171 4.74 4.93 -17.59
C PHE A 171 3.60 5.01 -16.57
N THR A 172 3.40 6.17 -15.95
CA THR A 172 2.32 6.41 -14.98
C THR A 172 0.95 6.13 -15.60
N GLU A 173 0.74 6.57 -16.84
CA GLU A 173 -0.49 6.29 -17.61
C GLU A 173 -0.70 4.79 -17.85
N ARG A 174 0.31 4.08 -18.36
CA ARG A 174 0.24 2.62 -18.54
C ARG A 174 -0.02 1.87 -17.24
N LEU A 175 0.61 2.30 -16.15
CA LEU A 175 0.38 1.72 -14.82
C LEU A 175 -1.07 1.93 -14.38
N GLY A 176 -1.63 3.13 -14.59
CA GLY A 176 -3.02 3.42 -14.29
C GLY A 176 -3.99 2.53 -15.08
N HIS A 177 -3.77 2.35 -16.38
CA HIS A 177 -4.57 1.42 -17.20
C HIS A 177 -4.47 -0.03 -16.75
N TYR A 178 -3.28 -0.49 -16.36
CA TYR A 178 -3.08 -1.83 -15.82
C TYR A 178 -3.83 -2.02 -14.49
N LEU A 179 -3.71 -1.05 -13.59
CA LEU A 179 -4.40 -1.05 -12.30
C LEU A 179 -5.93 -0.98 -12.46
N ALA A 180 -6.44 -0.36 -13.51
CA ALA A 180 -7.86 -0.35 -13.81
C ALA A 180 -8.44 -1.71 -14.29
N GLN A 181 -7.59 -2.66 -14.68
CA GLN A 181 -8.06 -3.98 -15.12
C GLN A 181 -8.50 -4.84 -13.93
N PRO A 182 -9.52 -5.70 -14.05
CA PRO A 182 -9.93 -6.58 -12.95
C PRO A 182 -8.79 -7.48 -12.47
N ALA A 183 -8.55 -7.54 -11.16
CA ALA A 183 -7.55 -8.45 -10.61
C ALA A 183 -7.93 -9.93 -10.83
N PRO A 184 -6.95 -10.84 -11.04
CA PRO A 184 -7.17 -12.27 -11.11
C PRO A 184 -7.82 -12.82 -9.83
N ARG A 185 -8.89 -13.60 -9.98
CA ARG A 185 -9.56 -14.27 -8.84
C ARG A 185 -8.83 -15.50 -8.32
N LYS A 186 -7.90 -16.05 -9.12
CA LYS A 186 -7.18 -17.28 -8.78
C LYS A 186 -6.06 -16.95 -7.79
N SER A 187 -6.01 -17.71 -6.69
CA SER A 187 -4.86 -17.64 -5.78
C SER A 187 -3.60 -18.13 -6.48
N PHE A 188 -2.49 -17.45 -6.24
CA PHE A 188 -1.18 -17.82 -6.78
C PHE A 188 -0.09 -17.72 -5.71
N VAL A 189 1.06 -18.28 -6.03
CA VAL A 189 2.29 -18.16 -5.23
C VAL A 189 3.40 -17.51 -6.04
N ILE A 190 4.42 -17.01 -5.35
CA ILE A 190 5.69 -16.60 -5.96
C ILE A 190 6.78 -17.57 -5.52
N GLN A 191 7.74 -17.81 -6.40
CA GLN A 191 8.96 -18.55 -6.05
C GLN A 191 9.95 -17.57 -5.39
N VAL A 192 10.44 -17.94 -4.22
CA VAL A 192 11.44 -17.20 -3.44
C VAL A 192 12.52 -18.20 -3.04
N GLY A 193 13.66 -18.15 -3.74
CA GLY A 193 14.68 -19.19 -3.68
C GLY A 193 14.07 -20.57 -3.98
N LYS A 194 14.19 -21.50 -3.04
CA LYS A 194 13.66 -22.87 -3.11
C LYS A 194 12.24 -23.00 -2.59
N ARG A 195 11.65 -21.94 -2.01
CA ARG A 195 10.32 -21.99 -1.38
C ARG A 195 9.29 -21.19 -2.17
N THR A 196 8.02 -21.53 -1.97
CA THR A 196 6.89 -20.76 -2.48
C THR A 196 6.27 -19.91 -1.37
N VAL A 197 5.91 -18.66 -1.68
CA VAL A 197 5.24 -17.74 -0.75
C VAL A 197 3.95 -17.24 -1.38
N LYS A 198 2.89 -17.08 -0.59
CA LYS A 198 1.67 -16.38 -1.04
C LYS A 198 1.89 -14.87 -0.91
N PRO A 199 2.01 -14.10 -2.01
CA PRO A 199 2.23 -12.67 -1.91
C PRO A 199 0.97 -11.96 -1.39
N GLN A 200 1.16 -10.98 -0.52
CA GLN A 200 0.08 -10.13 0.00
C GLN A 200 0.18 -8.67 -0.47
N HIS A 201 1.35 -8.28 -1.00
CA HIS A 201 1.66 -6.90 -1.39
C HIS A 201 1.44 -6.63 -2.88
N LEU A 202 1.46 -7.66 -3.74
CA LEU A 202 1.38 -7.49 -5.19
C LEU A 202 -0.03 -7.11 -5.67
N LEU A 203 -0.08 -6.26 -6.69
CA LEU A 203 -1.27 -5.80 -7.39
C LEU A 203 -1.23 -6.29 -8.84
N LEU A 204 -2.23 -7.10 -9.21
CA LEU A 204 -2.40 -7.63 -10.56
C LEU A 204 -3.63 -7.01 -11.26
N GLY A 205 -3.98 -5.78 -10.89
CA GLY A 205 -5.20 -5.09 -11.31
C GLY A 205 -5.94 -4.45 -10.13
N ASP A 206 -7.22 -4.14 -10.34
CA ASP A 206 -8.15 -3.54 -9.41
C ASP A 206 -8.54 -4.57 -8.33
N PRO A 207 -8.16 -4.33 -7.06
CA PRO A 207 -8.45 -5.24 -5.95
C PRO A 207 -9.85 -5.00 -5.36
N ILE A 208 -10.61 -4.01 -5.82
CA ILE A 208 -11.91 -3.65 -5.25
C ILE A 208 -12.95 -4.68 -5.66
N GLU A 209 -13.56 -5.30 -4.66
CA GLU A 209 -14.79 -6.06 -4.83
C GLU A 209 -15.99 -5.23 -4.40
N VAL A 210 -16.95 -5.06 -5.32
CA VAL A 210 -18.24 -4.41 -5.05
C VAL A 210 -19.40 -5.40 -5.11
N ASP A 211 -20.47 -5.11 -4.38
CA ASP A 211 -21.76 -5.77 -4.55
C ASP A 211 -22.51 -5.30 -5.82
N ALA A 212 -23.72 -5.83 -6.05
CA ALA A 212 -24.54 -5.44 -7.19
C ALA A 212 -24.88 -3.93 -7.23
N LYS A 213 -24.95 -3.28 -6.06
CA LYS A 213 -25.24 -1.85 -5.91
C LYS A 213 -23.98 -0.99 -6.00
N GLY A 214 -22.80 -1.59 -6.16
CA GLY A 214 -21.52 -0.88 -6.21
C GLY A 214 -20.93 -0.57 -4.83
N LEU A 215 -21.47 -1.13 -3.75
CA LEU A 215 -20.91 -0.93 -2.41
C LEU A 215 -19.68 -1.82 -2.22
N PRO A 216 -18.52 -1.29 -1.81
CA PRO A 216 -17.33 -2.09 -1.55
C PRO A 216 -17.53 -3.08 -0.39
N LYS A 217 -17.06 -4.31 -0.56
CA LYS A 217 -17.03 -5.31 0.53
C LYS A 217 -16.01 -4.95 1.62
N ASP A 218 -14.95 -4.25 1.25
CA ASP A 218 -13.92 -3.72 2.14
C ASP A 218 -13.76 -2.21 1.87
N PRO A 219 -14.61 -1.35 2.48
CA PRO A 219 -14.55 0.10 2.26
C PRO A 219 -13.17 0.72 2.57
N PRO A 220 -12.47 0.34 3.66
CA PRO A 220 -11.12 0.83 3.92
C PRO A 220 -10.11 0.54 2.80
N LEU A 221 -10.08 -0.70 2.27
CA LEU A 221 -9.21 -1.03 1.13
C LEU A 221 -9.60 -0.25 -0.12
N ALA A 222 -10.91 -0.14 -0.40
CA ALA A 222 -11.39 0.58 -1.58
C ALA A 222 -11.00 2.05 -1.54
N LEU A 223 -11.18 2.72 -0.40
CA LEU A 223 -10.80 4.12 -0.23
C LEU A 223 -9.29 4.33 -0.35
N LEU A 224 -8.48 3.46 0.25
CA LEU A 224 -7.02 3.52 0.08
C LEU A 224 -6.65 3.42 -1.41
N TYR A 225 -7.23 2.46 -2.13
CA TYR A 225 -6.93 2.26 -3.54
C TYR A 225 -7.42 3.43 -4.41
N ILE A 226 -8.62 3.94 -4.17
CA ILE A 226 -9.18 5.11 -4.85
C ILE A 226 -8.31 6.34 -4.62
N GLU A 227 -7.85 6.58 -3.38
CA GLU A 227 -6.96 7.71 -3.09
C GLU A 227 -5.64 7.60 -3.86
N LEU A 228 -5.04 6.41 -3.91
CA LEU A 228 -3.82 6.17 -4.68
C LEU A 228 -4.02 6.42 -6.17
N LEU A 229 -5.13 5.95 -6.75
CA LEU A 229 -5.46 6.21 -8.15
C LEU A 229 -5.73 7.70 -8.41
N ALA A 230 -6.41 8.39 -7.51
CA ALA A 230 -6.67 9.82 -7.61
C ALA A 230 -5.36 10.63 -7.61
N ARG A 231 -4.42 10.31 -6.71
CA ARG A 231 -3.10 10.95 -6.64
C ARG A 231 -2.22 10.73 -7.87
N MET A 232 -2.44 9.64 -8.60
CA MET A 232 -1.74 9.35 -9.86
C MET A 232 -2.49 9.87 -11.09
N GLY A 233 -3.67 10.48 -10.93
CA GLY A 233 -4.53 10.88 -12.05
C GLY A 233 -5.14 9.71 -12.83
N ALA A 234 -5.19 8.51 -12.24
CA ALA A 234 -5.60 7.27 -12.90
C ALA A 234 -7.04 6.82 -12.60
N LEU A 235 -7.75 7.51 -11.69
CA LEU A 235 -9.08 7.09 -11.26
C LEU A 235 -10.10 7.04 -12.40
N SER A 236 -10.00 7.94 -13.37
CA SER A 236 -10.91 8.00 -14.53
C SER A 236 -10.84 6.75 -15.41
N TRP A 237 -9.74 6.00 -15.37
CA TRP A 237 -9.58 4.75 -16.12
C TRP A 237 -10.12 3.54 -15.38
N ALA A 238 -10.38 3.64 -14.06
CA ALA A 238 -10.75 2.53 -13.20
C ALA A 238 -12.27 2.52 -12.92
N PRO A 239 -13.10 1.86 -13.74
CA PRO A 239 -14.55 1.96 -13.65
C PRO A 239 -15.11 1.38 -12.34
N VAL A 240 -14.50 0.34 -11.78
CA VAL A 240 -14.94 -0.25 -10.50
C VAL A 240 -14.63 0.69 -9.34
N ALA A 241 -13.41 1.22 -9.26
CA ALA A 241 -13.03 2.23 -8.29
C ALA A 241 -13.91 3.50 -8.38
N ALA A 242 -14.17 4.02 -9.59
CA ALA A 242 -15.04 5.17 -9.80
C ALA A 242 -16.49 4.88 -9.37
N LYS A 243 -17.03 3.69 -9.70
CA LYS A 243 -18.37 3.26 -9.28
C LYS A 243 -18.46 3.11 -7.76
N ALA A 244 -17.44 2.55 -7.12
CA ALA A 244 -17.35 2.44 -5.67
C ALA A 244 -17.35 3.82 -5.00
N LEU A 245 -16.51 4.75 -5.48
CA LEU A 245 -16.47 6.12 -4.99
C LEU A 245 -17.84 6.81 -5.13
N ALA A 246 -18.42 6.77 -6.32
CA ALA A 246 -19.74 7.38 -6.57
C ALA A 246 -20.83 6.78 -5.68
N ARG A 247 -20.80 5.47 -5.43
CA ARG A 247 -21.77 4.83 -4.52
C ARG A 247 -21.59 5.29 -3.08
N MET A 248 -20.35 5.41 -2.60
CA MET A 248 -20.08 5.89 -1.23
C MET A 248 -20.46 7.36 -1.06
N LEU A 249 -20.20 8.22 -2.05
CA LEU A 249 -20.61 9.63 -2.02
C LEU A 249 -22.12 9.82 -2.01
N LYS A 250 -22.90 8.91 -2.63
CA LYS A 250 -24.36 8.94 -2.54
C LYS A 250 -24.91 8.71 -1.13
N ASP A 251 -24.09 8.19 -0.23
CA ASP A 251 -24.46 8.05 1.18
C ASP A 251 -24.04 9.28 2.01
N CYS A 252 -23.45 10.32 1.41
CA CYS A 252 -23.21 11.59 2.08
C CYS A 252 -24.50 12.42 2.20
N ASP A 253 -24.64 13.14 3.32
CA ASP A 253 -25.68 14.16 3.50
C ASP A 253 -25.30 15.48 2.81
N GLU A 254 -26.16 16.50 2.97
CA GLU A 254 -25.98 17.84 2.39
C GLU A 254 -24.73 18.56 2.89
N LEU A 255 -24.18 18.15 4.05
CA LEU A 255 -22.94 18.69 4.63
C LEU A 255 -21.71 17.87 4.20
N GLY A 256 -21.89 16.89 3.32
CA GLY A 256 -20.83 15.99 2.86
C GLY A 256 -20.45 14.91 3.88
N VAL A 257 -21.18 14.76 4.98
CA VAL A 257 -20.92 13.74 6.00
C VAL A 257 -21.46 12.40 5.52
N TRP A 258 -20.63 11.37 5.51
CA TRP A 258 -21.03 10.03 5.11
C TRP A 258 -21.99 9.40 6.13
N ARG A 259 -23.25 9.21 5.76
CA ARG A 259 -24.36 8.69 6.58
C ARG A 259 -25.09 7.55 5.86
N PRO A 260 -24.47 6.37 5.72
CA PRO A 260 -25.12 5.26 5.03
C PRO A 260 -26.30 4.75 5.86
N LYS A 261 -27.35 4.31 5.16
CA LYS A 261 -28.52 3.71 5.81
C LYS A 261 -28.09 2.47 6.60
N ASN A 262 -28.55 2.37 7.85
CA ASN A 262 -28.34 1.23 8.75
C ASN A 262 -26.87 0.99 9.21
N LEU A 263 -26.09 2.05 9.45
CA LEU A 263 -24.75 1.92 10.02
C LEU A 263 -24.77 1.41 11.47
N ARG A 264 -24.60 0.10 11.66
CA ARG A 264 -24.61 -0.53 13.00
C ARG A 264 -23.24 -0.63 13.66
N SER A 265 -22.17 -0.59 12.87
CA SER A 265 -20.80 -0.71 13.34
C SER A 265 -19.85 0.01 12.40
N GLN A 266 -18.67 0.36 12.91
CA GLN A 266 -17.59 0.87 12.08
C GLN A 266 -17.29 -0.12 10.92
N PRO A 267 -17.09 0.37 9.68
CA PRO A 267 -16.71 -0.47 8.55
C PRO A 267 -15.49 -1.34 8.87
N LYS A 268 -15.49 -2.59 8.41
CA LYS A 268 -14.42 -3.55 8.68
C LYS A 268 -13.37 -3.51 7.58
N ALA A 269 -12.10 -3.41 7.97
CA ALA A 269 -10.97 -3.68 7.09
C ALA A 269 -10.72 -5.19 7.04
N LEU A 270 -11.05 -5.83 5.92
CA LEU A 270 -10.87 -7.28 5.73
C LEU A 270 -9.43 -7.58 5.35
N ASN A 271 -8.87 -6.77 4.44
CA ASN A 271 -7.47 -6.82 4.07
C ASN A 271 -6.64 -5.91 4.98
N LYS A 272 -5.62 -6.48 5.63
CA LYS A 272 -4.78 -5.75 6.59
C LYS A 272 -3.85 -4.72 5.95
N ILE A 273 -3.75 -4.65 4.62
CA ILE A 273 -2.90 -3.67 3.93
C ILE A 273 -3.30 -2.22 4.25
N SER A 274 -4.58 -1.99 4.52
CA SER A 274 -5.14 -0.69 4.92
C SER A 274 -4.96 -0.37 6.41
N TYR A 275 -4.25 -1.20 7.20
CA TYR A 275 -4.06 -0.98 8.65
C TYR A 275 -3.52 0.42 9.00
N HIS A 276 -2.58 0.93 8.19
CA HIS A 276 -1.99 2.24 8.43
C HIS A 276 -2.96 3.39 8.13
N TYR A 277 -3.93 3.12 7.25
CA TYR A 277 -4.89 4.06 6.71
C TYR A 277 -6.20 4.08 7.52
N TYR A 278 -6.56 2.96 8.16
CA TYR A 278 -7.87 2.81 8.81
C TYR A 278 -7.88 1.75 9.93
N PRO A 279 -8.67 1.93 10.99
CA PRO A 279 -9.32 3.18 11.37
C PRO A 279 -8.29 4.14 12.01
N LEU A 280 -8.43 5.44 11.80
CA LEU A 280 -7.67 6.48 12.48
C LEU A 280 -8.35 6.88 13.79
N HIS A 281 -9.67 7.09 13.76
CA HIS A 281 -10.45 7.33 14.96
C HIS A 281 -10.70 6.02 15.72
N LEU A 282 -10.31 5.99 17.00
CA LEU A 282 -10.35 4.78 17.82
C LEU A 282 -11.69 4.55 18.53
N ASP A 283 -12.54 5.58 18.65
CA ASP A 283 -13.83 5.45 19.32
C ASP A 283 -14.97 5.23 18.32
N ALA A 284 -15.38 3.96 18.17
CA ALA A 284 -16.50 3.58 17.32
C ALA A 284 -17.83 3.43 18.09
N LYS A 285 -17.92 3.91 19.35
CA LYS A 285 -19.11 3.72 20.17
C LYS A 285 -20.27 4.60 19.72
N THR A 286 -19.99 5.83 19.32
CA THR A 286 -20.97 6.78 18.80
C THR A 286 -21.23 6.56 17.31
N THR A 287 -22.32 7.14 16.79
CA THR A 287 -22.61 7.10 15.35
C THR A 287 -21.56 7.87 14.57
N GLU A 288 -21.22 9.07 15.04
CA GLU A 288 -20.23 9.97 14.44
C GLU A 288 -18.85 9.29 14.38
N GLY A 289 -18.46 8.56 15.42
CA GLY A 289 -17.20 7.82 15.46
C GLY A 289 -17.11 6.70 14.42
N ARG A 290 -18.25 6.17 13.95
CA ARG A 290 -18.31 5.16 12.87
C ARG A 290 -18.29 5.79 11.48
N GLU A 291 -18.66 7.06 11.37
CA GLU A 291 -18.77 7.83 10.13
C GLU A 291 -17.47 8.58 9.80
N VAL A 292 -16.81 9.15 10.83
CA VAL A 292 -15.76 10.17 10.71
C VAL A 292 -14.62 9.78 9.78
N ASP A 293 -14.09 8.56 9.90
CA ASP A 293 -12.96 8.13 9.07
C ASP A 293 -13.33 8.05 7.60
N ILE A 294 -14.50 7.48 7.27
CA ILE A 294 -14.96 7.38 5.88
C ILE A 294 -15.24 8.77 5.32
N THR A 295 -15.92 9.63 6.09
CA THR A 295 -16.15 11.04 5.73
C THR A 295 -14.84 11.75 5.41
N PHE A 296 -13.85 11.65 6.31
CA PHE A 296 -12.54 12.25 6.11
C PHE A 296 -11.86 11.76 4.84
N ARG A 297 -11.88 10.45 4.56
CA ARG A 297 -11.28 9.89 3.34
C ARG A 297 -11.98 10.35 2.07
N LEU A 298 -13.31 10.40 2.06
CA LEU A 298 -14.08 10.90 0.91
C LEU A 298 -13.75 12.37 0.65
N ALA A 299 -13.70 13.20 1.69
CA ALA A 299 -13.32 14.61 1.56
C ALA A 299 -11.88 14.79 1.06
N LEU A 300 -10.93 13.99 1.54
CA LEU A 300 -9.54 14.00 1.07
C LEU A 300 -9.45 13.62 -0.42
N ILE A 301 -10.15 12.57 -0.84
CA ILE A 301 -10.21 12.15 -2.25
C ILE A 301 -10.83 13.25 -3.11
N ALA A 302 -11.95 13.86 -2.68
CA ALA A 302 -12.58 14.98 -3.37
C ALA A 302 -11.60 16.16 -3.56
N LYS A 303 -10.86 16.51 -2.50
CA LYS A 303 -9.82 17.55 -2.56
C LYS A 303 -8.71 17.20 -3.56
N ILE A 304 -8.24 15.95 -3.57
CA ILE A 304 -7.21 15.49 -4.52
C ILE A 304 -7.71 15.57 -5.97
N LEU A 305 -8.99 15.27 -6.20
CA LEU A 305 -9.64 15.38 -7.51
C LEU A 305 -9.98 16.82 -7.92
N GLY A 306 -9.71 17.81 -7.05
CA GLY A 306 -9.99 19.21 -7.30
C GLY A 306 -11.47 19.58 -7.26
N TRP A 307 -12.31 18.80 -6.56
CA TRP A 307 -13.72 19.14 -6.38
C TRP A 307 -13.87 20.30 -5.40
N THR A 308 -14.71 21.26 -5.76
CA THR A 308 -15.13 22.32 -4.85
C THR A 308 -16.19 21.78 -3.89
N VAL A 309 -16.00 22.01 -2.60
CA VAL A 309 -17.01 21.73 -1.58
C VAL A 309 -17.76 23.03 -1.36
N ASP A 310 -18.95 23.15 -1.94
CA ASP A 310 -19.83 24.28 -1.69
C ASP A 310 -20.55 24.02 -0.37
N TYR A 311 -20.23 24.83 0.65
CA TYR A 311 -21.02 24.87 1.88
C TYR A 311 -22.23 25.76 1.61
N GLY A 312 -23.40 25.14 1.49
CA GLY A 312 -24.69 25.84 1.44
C GLY A 312 -25.00 26.57 2.74
#